data_AF-A0AB39VT88-F1
#
_entry.id   AF-A0AB39VT88-F1
#
_cell.length_a   1.000
_cell.length_b   1.000
_cell.length_c   1.000
_cell.angle_alpha   90.00
_cell.angle_beta   90.00
_cell.angle_gamma   90.00
#
_symmetry.space_group_name_H-M   'P 1'
#
loop_
_entity.id
_entity.type
_entity.pdbx_description
1 polymer ?
#
loop_
_entity_poly.entity_id
_entity_poly.type
_entity_poly.pdbx_seq_one_letter_code
_entity_poly.pdbx_strand_id
1 'polypeptide(L)'
;MKKTFVALSAAAMLMTTVSAHAIDVNAQVGEHYTNLGVGLGTSTPGLALSGQWSQRNHRGDVAGVGLGYNIGLGPVLATVGGKLLYTNPNHSKEGYAVPVGGGLQFPVNQYVSLYGEGYYAPNVSSSHIKNYKEASAGVRFTPISLLSVDVGYRYEEMEGKNYHPNQKIADGLFVGGSVNF
;
A
#
# COMPACT_ATOMS: atom_id res chain seq x y z
N MET A 1 21.74 -27.94 15.62
CA MET A 1 20.39 -28.14 16.20
C MET A 1 19.92 -26.98 17.10
N LYS A 2 20.79 -26.29 17.86
CA LYS A 2 20.37 -25.14 18.70
C LYS A 2 19.94 -23.88 17.92
N LYS A 3 20.57 -23.57 16.78
CA LYS A 3 20.26 -22.39 15.95
C LYS A 3 18.89 -22.46 15.25
N THR A 4 18.48 -23.65 14.82
CA THR A 4 17.17 -23.89 14.19
C THR A 4 16.03 -23.82 15.19
N PHE A 5 16.25 -24.24 16.44
CA PHE A 5 15.26 -24.09 17.50
C PHE A 5 15.02 -22.62 17.86
N VAL A 6 16.09 -21.81 17.96
CA VAL A 6 15.95 -20.37 18.21
C VAL A 6 15.26 -19.65 17.05
N ALA A 7 15.54 -20.02 15.80
CA ALA A 7 14.84 -19.49 14.64
C ALA A 7 13.36 -19.89 14.61
N LEU A 8 13.03 -21.13 14.99
CA LEU A 8 11.64 -21.58 15.12
C LEU A 8 10.91 -20.89 16.28
N SER A 9 11.57 -20.69 17.41
CA SER A 9 11.00 -19.97 18.56
C SER A 9 10.82 -18.48 18.25
N ALA A 10 11.75 -17.86 17.53
CA ALA A 10 11.60 -16.49 17.04
C ALA A 10 10.47 -16.39 16.00
N ALA A 11 10.38 -17.33 15.05
CA ALA A 11 9.26 -17.40 14.11
C ALA A 11 7.91 -17.66 14.81
N ALA A 12 7.87 -18.50 15.84
CA ALA A 12 6.69 -18.73 16.65
C ALA A 12 6.30 -17.49 17.47
N MET A 13 7.28 -16.76 18.03
CA MET A 13 7.04 -15.47 18.70
C MET A 13 6.55 -14.39 17.74
N LEU A 14 7.02 -14.39 16.48
CA LEU A 14 6.52 -13.53 15.40
C LEU A 14 5.08 -13.87 14.98
N MET A 15 4.60 -15.09 15.29
CA MET A 15 3.23 -15.55 15.01
C MET A 15 2.29 -15.49 16.22
N THR A 16 2.80 -15.34 17.45
CA THR A 16 1.97 -15.31 18.67
C THR A 16 1.43 -13.93 19.04
N THR A 17 1.80 -12.88 18.32
CA THR A 17 1.19 -11.56 18.51
C THR A 17 -0.13 -11.50 17.76
N VAL A 18 -1.16 -12.13 18.33
CA VAL A 18 -2.56 -11.78 18.07
C VAL A 18 -2.78 -10.40 18.71
N SER A 19 -2.18 -9.39 18.09
CA SER A 19 -2.39 -7.99 18.42
C SER A 19 -3.84 -7.67 18.12
N ALA A 20 -4.46 -6.77 18.88
CA ALA A 20 -5.72 -6.16 18.50
C ALA A 20 -5.53 -5.54 17.09
N HIS A 21 -5.93 -6.27 16.05
CA HIS A 21 -5.74 -5.85 14.66
C HIS A 21 -6.73 -4.72 14.42
N ALA A 22 -6.24 -3.49 14.50
CA ALA A 22 -7.03 -2.32 14.14
C ALA A 22 -7.55 -2.49 12.72
N ILE A 23 -8.86 -2.34 12.55
CA ILE A 23 -9.50 -2.39 11.24
C ILE A 23 -9.56 -0.97 10.72
N ASP A 24 -8.81 -0.66 9.67
CA ASP A 24 -8.92 0.60 8.98
C ASP A 24 -9.83 0.47 7.76
N VAL A 25 -10.74 1.42 7.57
CA VAL A 25 -11.51 1.57 6.34
C VAL A 25 -11.15 2.93 5.77
N ASN A 26 -10.53 2.96 4.60
CA ASN A 26 -10.09 4.18 3.96
C ASN A 26 -10.84 4.45 2.66
N ALA A 27 -11.11 5.72 2.40
CA ALA A 27 -11.71 6.21 1.17
C ALA A 27 -10.89 7.41 0.69
N GLN A 28 -10.33 7.30 -0.49
CA GLN A 28 -9.46 8.30 -1.11
C GLN A 28 -10.02 8.71 -2.46
N VAL A 29 -9.96 10.01 -2.74
CA VAL A 29 -10.34 10.58 -4.04
C VAL A 29 -9.14 11.37 -4.57
N GLY A 30 -8.66 10.96 -5.74
CA GLY A 30 -7.68 11.69 -6.54
C GLY A 30 -8.34 12.29 -7.78
N GLU A 31 -7.58 13.13 -8.48
CA GLU A 31 -8.06 13.89 -9.65
C GLU A 31 -8.75 13.02 -10.72
N HIS A 32 -8.35 11.75 -10.84
CA HIS A 32 -8.86 10.80 -11.84
C HIS A 32 -9.24 9.43 -11.29
N TYR A 33 -9.29 9.23 -9.97
CA TYR A 33 -9.60 7.92 -9.39
C TYR A 33 -10.27 8.03 -8.03
N THR A 34 -11.13 7.06 -7.74
CA THR A 34 -11.67 6.83 -6.39
C THR A 34 -11.10 5.51 -5.89
N ASN A 35 -10.61 5.47 -4.66
CA ASN A 35 -10.05 4.27 -4.04
C ASN A 35 -10.73 4.02 -2.69
N LEU A 36 -11.17 2.80 -2.47
CA LEU A 36 -11.73 2.31 -1.22
C LEU A 36 -10.83 1.19 -0.71
N GLY A 37 -10.35 1.29 0.52
CA GLY A 37 -9.48 0.31 1.13
C GLY A 37 -10.00 -0.16 2.48
N VAL A 38 -9.60 -1.37 2.84
CA VAL A 38 -9.77 -1.94 4.17
C VAL A 38 -8.42 -2.52 4.58
N GLY A 39 -7.96 -2.24 5.79
CA GLY A 39 -6.75 -2.82 6.33
C GLY A 39 -6.97 -3.42 7.72
N LEU A 40 -6.16 -4.42 8.04
CA LEU A 40 -6.13 -5.11 9.32
C LEU A 40 -4.70 -5.06 9.83
N GLY A 41 -4.48 -4.39 10.96
CA GLY A 41 -3.16 -4.28 11.58
C GLY A 41 -2.15 -3.41 10.81
N THR A 42 -2.62 -2.58 9.87
CA THR A 42 -1.74 -1.71 9.04
C THR A 42 -1.03 -0.62 9.85
N SER A 43 -1.59 -0.24 11.00
CA SER A 43 -1.06 0.80 11.89
C SER A 43 -0.36 0.25 13.13
N THR A 44 -0.23 -1.08 13.25
CA THR A 44 0.39 -1.75 14.40
C THR A 44 1.60 -2.57 13.95
N PRO A 45 2.68 -2.67 14.75
CA PRO A 45 3.76 -3.61 14.50
C PRO A 45 3.23 -5.06 14.43
N GLY A 46 3.71 -5.84 13.45
CA GLY A 46 3.28 -7.21 13.18
C GLY A 46 2.77 -7.41 11.75
N LEU A 47 1.96 -8.44 11.56
CA LEU A 47 1.36 -8.73 10.26
C LEU A 47 0.25 -7.73 9.93
N ALA A 48 0.29 -7.23 8.70
CA ALA A 48 -0.70 -6.34 8.12
C ALA A 48 -1.33 -6.99 6.89
N LEU A 49 -2.66 -7.01 6.84
CA LEU A 49 -3.42 -7.38 5.66
C LEU A 49 -4.14 -6.12 5.15
N SER A 50 -4.18 -5.93 3.85
CA SER A 50 -4.93 -4.83 3.23
C SER A 50 -5.68 -5.33 2.01
N GLY A 51 -6.87 -4.80 1.79
CA GLY A 51 -7.64 -4.92 0.56
C GLY A 51 -7.90 -3.51 0.04
N GLN A 52 -7.80 -3.33 -1.26
CA GLN A 52 -8.11 -2.07 -1.91
C GLN A 52 -8.93 -2.32 -3.17
N TRP A 53 -9.85 -1.42 -3.45
CA TRP A 53 -10.66 -1.41 -4.65
C TRP A 53 -10.69 0.03 -5.15
N SER A 54 -10.02 0.26 -6.27
CA SER A 54 -10.06 1.53 -6.96
C SER A 54 -10.88 1.43 -8.24
N GLN A 55 -11.80 2.39 -8.41
CA GLN A 55 -12.60 2.54 -9.61
C GLN A 55 -12.17 3.82 -10.34
N ARG A 56 -11.90 3.69 -11.63
CA ARG A 56 -11.51 4.81 -12.51
C ARG A 56 -12.62 5.04 -13.52
N ASN A 57 -13.27 6.20 -13.46
CA ASN A 57 -14.32 6.58 -14.40
C ASN A 57 -13.81 6.41 -15.85
N HIS A 58 -14.48 5.53 -16.60
CA HIS A 58 -14.27 5.20 -18.01
C HIS A 58 -13.14 4.24 -18.43
N ARG A 59 -12.35 3.60 -17.53
CA ARG A 59 -11.25 2.69 -17.97
C ARG A 59 -11.08 1.35 -17.24
N GLY A 60 -11.88 1.03 -16.22
CA GLY A 60 -11.92 -0.30 -15.58
C GLY A 60 -11.72 -0.27 -14.07
N ASP A 61 -11.99 -1.41 -13.43
CA ASP A 61 -11.88 -1.59 -11.98
C ASP A 61 -10.52 -2.24 -11.63
N VAL A 62 -9.91 -1.76 -10.56
CA VAL A 62 -8.67 -2.32 -9.99
C VAL A 62 -8.97 -2.82 -8.60
N ALA A 63 -8.87 -4.13 -8.39
CA ALA A 63 -8.93 -4.74 -7.07
C ALA A 63 -7.53 -5.17 -6.65
N GLY A 64 -7.20 -5.00 -5.38
CA GLY A 64 -5.90 -5.33 -4.85
C GLY A 64 -5.95 -5.92 -3.45
N VAL A 65 -5.05 -6.86 -3.17
CA VAL A 65 -4.85 -7.43 -1.84
C VAL A 65 -3.39 -7.31 -1.47
N GLY A 66 -3.09 -6.67 -0.35
CA GLY A 66 -1.74 -6.45 0.18
C GLY A 66 -1.47 -7.24 1.44
N LEU A 67 -0.26 -7.78 1.51
CA LEU A 67 0.31 -8.41 2.69
C LEU A 67 1.58 -7.67 3.06
N GLY A 68 1.67 -7.23 4.31
CA GLY A 68 2.82 -6.51 4.84
C GLY A 68 3.21 -6.98 6.23
N TYR A 69 4.44 -6.64 6.60
CA TYR A 69 4.97 -6.79 7.94
C TYR A 69 5.45 -5.43 8.43
N ASN A 70 4.85 -4.97 9.51
CA ASN A 70 5.13 -3.70 10.15
C ASN A 70 6.16 -3.90 11.26
N ILE A 71 7.27 -3.17 11.17
CA ILE A 71 8.39 -3.19 12.10
C ILE A 71 8.38 -1.86 12.85
N GLY A 72 8.11 -1.91 14.16
CA GLY A 72 8.22 -0.73 15.02
C GLY A 72 9.68 -0.41 15.32
N LEU A 73 10.19 0.68 14.75
CA LEU A 73 11.52 1.24 14.97
C LEU A 73 11.44 2.45 15.91
N GLY A 74 11.01 2.21 17.16
CA GLY A 74 10.76 3.27 18.13
C GLY A 74 9.48 4.04 17.79
N PRO A 75 9.54 5.36 17.53
CA PRO A 75 8.37 6.11 17.07
C PRO A 75 8.02 5.81 15.60
N VAL A 76 8.95 5.30 14.80
CA VAL A 76 8.75 5.09 13.37
C VAL A 76 8.21 3.70 13.11
N LEU A 77 7.19 3.59 12.27
CA LEU A 77 6.69 2.30 11.78
C LEU A 77 7.23 2.07 10.36
N ALA A 78 7.99 0.99 10.17
CA ALA A 78 8.48 0.59 8.86
C ALA A 78 7.71 -0.62 8.35
N THR A 79 7.03 -0.50 7.23
CA THR A 79 6.29 -1.58 6.58
C THR A 79 7.13 -2.17 5.46
N VAL A 80 7.17 -3.50 5.36
CA VAL A 80 7.68 -4.20 4.18
C VAL A 80 6.66 -5.22 3.73
N GLY A 81 6.32 -5.26 2.43
CA GLY A 81 5.22 -6.08 1.95
C GLY A 81 5.07 -6.12 0.45
N GLY A 82 4.13 -6.93 -0.01
CA GLY A 82 3.72 -7.00 -1.40
C GLY A 82 2.23 -6.79 -1.54
N LYS A 83 1.81 -6.20 -2.66
CA LYS A 83 0.41 -6.11 -3.06
C LYS A 83 0.22 -6.91 -4.33
N LEU A 84 -0.92 -7.58 -4.45
CA LEU A 84 -1.41 -8.23 -5.65
C LEU A 84 -2.48 -7.32 -6.21
N LEU A 85 -2.24 -6.76 -7.40
CA LEU A 85 -3.20 -5.91 -8.10
C LEU A 85 -3.75 -6.69 -9.29
N TYR A 86 -5.07 -6.79 -9.34
CA TYR A 86 -5.81 -7.28 -10.48
C TYR A 86 -6.51 -6.10 -11.15
N THR A 87 -6.21 -5.88 -12.42
CA THR A 87 -6.92 -4.91 -13.24
C THR A 87 -7.75 -5.64 -14.29
N ASN A 88 -9.02 -5.26 -14.42
CA ASN A 88 -9.90 -5.74 -15.47
C ASN A 88 -10.27 -4.55 -16.39
N PRO A 89 -9.51 -4.29 -17.47
CA PRO A 89 -9.81 -3.21 -18.39
C PRO A 89 -10.88 -3.66 -19.40
N ASN A 90 -11.98 -2.90 -19.54
CA ASN A 90 -13.07 -3.22 -20.48
C ASN A 90 -12.64 -3.35 -21.96
N HIS A 91 -11.44 -2.91 -22.35
CA HIS A 91 -10.97 -2.89 -23.75
C HIS A 91 -9.54 -3.41 -23.98
N SER A 92 -8.86 -4.03 -23.00
CA SER A 92 -7.55 -4.68 -23.24
C SER A 92 -7.22 -5.73 -22.17
N LYS A 93 -6.46 -6.74 -22.59
CA LYS A 93 -6.18 -8.01 -21.90
C LYS A 93 -5.90 -7.84 -20.40
N GLU A 94 -6.54 -8.70 -19.60
CA GLU A 94 -6.40 -8.84 -18.14
C GLU A 94 -4.93 -8.75 -17.71
N GLY A 95 -4.67 -7.92 -16.70
CA GLY A 95 -3.32 -7.65 -16.21
C GLY A 95 -3.22 -7.91 -14.71
N TYR A 96 -2.23 -8.69 -14.31
CA TYR A 96 -1.85 -8.88 -12.91
C TYR A 96 -0.53 -8.18 -12.64
N ALA A 97 -0.48 -7.37 -11.59
CA ALA A 97 0.76 -6.77 -11.09
C ALA A 97 1.01 -7.23 -9.66
N VAL A 98 2.26 -7.58 -9.37
CA VAL A 98 2.69 -7.97 -8.03
C VAL A 98 3.79 -7.02 -7.56
N PRO A 99 3.45 -5.76 -7.21
CA PRO A 99 4.40 -4.86 -6.58
C PRO A 99 4.86 -5.39 -5.22
N VAL A 100 6.18 -5.37 -5.02
CA VAL A 100 6.82 -5.59 -3.72
C VAL A 100 7.51 -4.30 -3.28
N GLY A 101 7.43 -3.98 -2.01
CA GLY A 101 7.88 -2.68 -1.54
C GLY A 101 7.77 -2.53 -0.04
N GLY A 102 7.68 -1.29 0.38
CA GLY A 102 7.57 -0.95 1.78
C GLY A 102 7.21 0.51 1.98
N GLY A 103 6.99 0.88 3.22
CA GLY A 103 6.70 2.25 3.61
C GLY A 103 7.29 2.58 4.96
N LEU A 104 7.36 3.87 5.24
CA LEU A 104 7.78 4.44 6.50
C LEU A 104 6.69 5.39 6.97
N GLN A 105 6.28 5.26 8.22
CA GLN A 105 5.38 6.18 8.88
C GLN A 105 6.08 6.78 10.09
N PHE A 106 6.17 8.10 10.10
CA PHE A 106 6.79 8.89 11.14
C PHE A 106 5.72 9.75 11.85
N PRO A 107 5.31 9.43 13.08
CA PRO A 107 4.44 10.28 13.86
C PRO A 107 5.21 11.52 14.31
N VAL A 108 4.82 12.69 13.80
CA VAL A 108 5.40 13.98 14.20
C VAL A 108 4.83 14.41 15.54
N ASN A 109 3.54 14.18 15.76
CA ASN A 109 2.85 14.41 17.02
C ASN A 109 1.66 13.43 17.17
N GLN A 110 0.89 13.57 18.24
CA GLN A 110 -0.27 12.70 18.53
C GLN A 110 -1.42 12.78 17.50
N TYR A 111 -1.45 13.83 16.68
CA TYR A 111 -2.49 14.06 15.67
C TYR A 111 -1.94 14.03 14.23
N VAL A 112 -0.64 14.16 14.01
CA VAL A 112 -0.03 14.34 12.69
C VAL A 112 1.08 13.30 12.53
N SER A 113 0.96 12.50 11.48
CA SER A 113 2.00 11.58 11.05
C SER A 113 2.34 11.83 9.59
N LEU A 114 3.62 11.70 9.25
CA LEU A 114 4.11 11.68 7.88
C LEU A 114 4.20 10.23 7.45
N TYR A 115 3.86 9.93 6.22
CA TYR A 115 4.06 8.60 5.65
C TYR A 115 4.65 8.70 4.25
N GLY A 116 5.42 7.69 3.88
CA GLY A 116 5.92 7.51 2.53
C GLY A 116 5.98 6.03 2.21
N GLU A 117 5.50 5.64 1.03
CA GLU A 117 5.53 4.27 0.53
C GLU A 117 6.21 4.22 -0.83
N GLY A 118 6.91 3.11 -1.08
CA GLY A 118 7.62 2.83 -2.31
C GLY A 118 7.40 1.37 -2.70
N TYR A 119 6.80 1.16 -3.86
CA TYR A 119 6.50 -0.16 -4.38
C TYR A 119 7.13 -0.35 -5.77
N TYR A 120 7.72 -1.51 -5.97
CA TYR A 120 8.40 -1.88 -7.19
C TYR A 120 8.01 -3.29 -7.61
N ALA A 121 7.54 -3.46 -8.85
CA ALA A 121 7.23 -4.78 -9.41
C ALA A 121 8.24 -5.12 -10.52
N PRO A 122 9.23 -6.01 -10.25
CA PRO A 122 10.02 -6.60 -11.33
C PRO A 122 9.21 -7.69 -12.03
N ASN A 123 9.20 -7.70 -13.37
CA ASN A 123 8.53 -8.70 -14.22
C ASN A 123 7.01 -8.83 -14.00
N VAL A 124 6.27 -7.78 -14.31
CA VAL A 124 4.83 -7.92 -14.62
C VAL A 124 4.69 -8.85 -15.82
N SER A 125 4.10 -10.04 -15.64
CA SER A 125 3.87 -11.06 -16.67
C SER A 125 2.79 -10.63 -17.68
N SER A 126 2.89 -9.41 -18.20
CA SER A 126 2.13 -8.93 -19.33
C SER A 126 3.12 -8.48 -20.39
N SER A 127 2.94 -8.98 -21.61
CA SER A 127 3.83 -8.87 -22.77
C SER A 127 4.29 -7.45 -23.17
N HIS A 128 3.89 -6.39 -22.46
CA HIS A 128 4.11 -4.99 -22.85
C HIS A 128 4.56 -4.03 -21.72
N ILE A 129 4.75 -4.48 -20.47
CA ILE A 129 5.16 -3.60 -19.34
C ILE A 129 6.50 -4.07 -18.76
N LYS A 130 7.50 -3.18 -18.71
CA LYS A 130 8.87 -3.54 -18.35
C LYS A 130 9.15 -3.33 -16.86
N ASN A 131 8.70 -2.21 -16.29
CA ASN A 131 8.91 -1.84 -14.89
C ASN A 131 7.70 -1.06 -14.34
N TYR A 132 7.24 -1.39 -13.13
CA TYR A 132 6.28 -0.58 -12.35
C TYR A 132 6.98 0.00 -11.14
N LYS A 133 6.95 1.33 -11.01
CA LYS A 133 7.44 2.07 -9.83
C LYS A 133 6.33 2.96 -9.31
N GLU A 134 6.02 2.80 -8.04
CA GLU A 134 5.09 3.65 -7.31
C GLU A 134 5.85 4.23 -6.13
N ALA A 135 5.80 5.56 -6.01
CA ALA A 135 6.27 6.28 -4.85
C ALA A 135 5.14 7.21 -4.41
N SER A 136 4.76 7.14 -3.15
CA SER A 136 3.76 8.03 -2.60
C SER A 136 4.25 8.59 -1.28
N ALA A 137 3.91 9.84 -1.00
CA ALA A 137 4.25 10.49 0.25
C ALA A 137 3.11 11.43 0.66
N GLY A 138 2.87 11.53 1.96
CA GLY A 138 1.77 12.33 2.46
C GLY A 138 1.84 12.61 3.95
N VAL A 139 0.86 13.39 4.38
CA VAL A 139 0.61 13.77 5.76
C VAL A 139 -0.74 13.20 6.14
N ARG A 140 -0.77 12.49 7.26
CA ARG A 140 -1.99 11.96 7.87
C ARG A 140 -2.27 12.71 9.16
N PHE A 141 -3.43 13.35 9.21
CA PHE A 141 -3.99 14.02 10.36
C PHE A 141 -5.07 13.15 11.03
N THR A 142 -4.77 12.60 12.19
CA THR A 142 -5.64 11.73 13.00
C THR A 142 -6.04 12.48 14.28
N PRO A 143 -7.02 13.39 14.23
CA PRO A 143 -7.44 14.15 15.42
C PRO A 143 -7.98 13.27 16.54
N ILE A 144 -8.56 12.11 16.20
CA ILE A 144 -9.02 11.07 17.10
C ILE A 144 -8.63 9.70 16.54
N SER A 145 -8.35 8.69 17.37
CA SER A 145 -7.92 7.36 16.90
C SER A 145 -8.88 6.72 15.89
N LEU A 146 -10.18 7.07 15.97
CA LEU A 146 -11.22 6.57 15.07
C LEU A 146 -11.19 7.21 13.68
N LEU A 147 -10.65 8.43 13.51
CA LEU A 147 -10.74 9.19 12.27
C LEU A 147 -9.39 9.79 11.88
N SER A 148 -8.96 9.47 10.67
CA SER A 148 -7.78 10.01 10.02
C SER A 148 -8.17 10.70 8.73
N VAL A 149 -7.50 11.80 8.40
CA VAL A 149 -7.55 12.47 7.12
C VAL A 149 -6.16 12.45 6.54
N ASP A 150 -6.00 12.00 5.31
CA ASP A 150 -4.72 11.96 4.62
C ASP A 150 -4.72 12.89 3.42
N VAL A 151 -3.60 13.58 3.23
CA VAL A 151 -3.34 14.36 2.03
C VAL A 151 -1.94 14.04 1.58
N GLY A 152 -1.78 13.76 0.30
CA GLY A 152 -0.50 13.35 -0.21
C GLY A 152 -0.38 13.56 -1.69
N TYR A 153 0.76 13.15 -2.19
CA TYR A 153 1.09 13.15 -3.59
C TYR A 153 1.55 11.74 -3.95
N ARG A 154 0.95 11.19 -5.00
CA ARG A 154 1.31 9.87 -5.53
C ARG A 154 1.92 10.03 -6.90
N TYR A 155 3.04 9.36 -7.07
CA TYR A 155 3.77 9.26 -8.32
C TYR A 155 3.82 7.80 -8.75
N GLU A 156 3.11 7.48 -9.83
CA GLU A 156 3.13 6.16 -10.49
C GLU A 156 3.73 6.30 -11.89
N GLU A 157 4.86 5.65 -12.10
CA GLU A 157 5.54 5.59 -13.39
C GLU A 157 5.51 4.16 -13.95
N MET A 158 4.95 4.01 -15.15
CA MET A 158 4.95 2.77 -15.89
C MET A 158 5.87 2.90 -17.09
N GLU A 159 6.99 2.15 -17.07
CA GLU A 159 7.99 2.20 -18.14
C GLU A 159 7.68 1.11 -19.20
N GLY A 160 7.17 1.53 -20.36
CA GLY A 160 6.88 0.66 -21.50
C GLY A 160 8.13 0.32 -22.31
N LYS A 161 8.21 -0.89 -22.91
CA LYS A 161 9.29 -1.24 -23.86
C LYS A 161 8.84 -1.02 -25.31
N ASN A 162 9.69 -0.36 -26.10
CA ASN A 162 9.61 -0.11 -27.55
C ASN A 162 8.59 0.96 -28.01
N TYR A 163 9.15 2.11 -28.44
CA TYR A 163 8.58 3.06 -29.41
C TYR A 163 7.21 3.69 -29.12
N HIS A 164 6.79 3.80 -27.86
CA HIS A 164 5.67 4.65 -27.46
C HIS A 164 6.06 5.58 -26.29
N PRO A 165 5.65 6.86 -26.32
CA PRO A 165 6.12 7.88 -25.39
C PRO A 165 5.70 7.58 -23.95
N ASN A 166 6.58 7.92 -22.99
CA ASN A 166 6.37 7.82 -21.54
C ASN A 166 4.96 8.32 -21.15
N GLN A 167 4.11 7.43 -20.66
CA GLN A 167 2.82 7.80 -20.08
C GLN A 167 2.92 7.74 -18.56
N LYS A 168 2.93 8.92 -17.93
CA LYS A 168 2.70 9.11 -16.50
C LYS A 168 1.26 8.65 -16.18
N ILE A 169 1.09 7.66 -15.30
CA ILE A 169 -0.22 7.04 -15.06
C ILE A 169 -0.92 7.70 -13.87
N ALA A 170 -0.17 8.20 -12.89
CA ALA A 170 -0.67 9.07 -11.84
C ALA A 170 0.45 10.01 -11.38
N ASP A 171 0.26 11.30 -11.63
CA ASP A 171 1.07 12.42 -11.13
C ASP A 171 0.02 13.37 -10.57
N GLY A 172 -0.28 13.23 -9.27
CA GLY A 172 -1.44 13.91 -8.73
C GLY A 172 -1.52 13.93 -7.21
N LEU A 173 -2.10 15.01 -6.71
CA LEU A 173 -2.49 15.13 -5.31
C LEU A 173 -3.71 14.24 -5.05
N PHE A 174 -3.76 13.67 -3.85
CA PHE A 174 -4.91 12.95 -3.37
C PHE A 174 -5.29 13.41 -1.98
N VAL A 175 -6.58 13.30 -1.68
CA VAL A 175 -7.14 13.50 -0.35
C VAL A 175 -7.95 12.26 0.02
N GLY A 176 -7.77 11.81 1.24
CA GLY A 176 -8.44 10.66 1.80
C GLY A 176 -8.94 10.90 3.21
N GLY A 177 -9.92 10.08 3.58
CA GLY A 177 -10.35 9.88 4.95
C GLY A 177 -10.29 8.40 5.28
N SER A 178 -9.83 8.07 6.49
CA SER A 178 -9.82 6.71 7.00
C SER A 178 -10.49 6.66 8.36
N VAL A 179 -11.29 5.61 8.61
CA VAL A 179 -11.92 5.34 9.89
C VAL A 179 -11.28 4.07 10.47
N ASN A 180 -10.74 4.14 11.70
CA ASN A 180 -10.01 3.03 12.33
C ASN A 180 -10.78 2.50 13.55
N PHE A 181 -11.10 1.21 13.58
CA PHE A 181 -11.84 0.54 14.65
C PHE A 181 -10.95 -0.43 15.43
#